data_AF-A0A7C2TZZ1-F1
#
_entry.id   AF-A0A7C2TZZ1-F1
#
_cell.length_a   1.000
_cell.length_b   1.000
_cell.length_c   1.000
_cell.angle_alpha   90.00
_cell.angle_beta   90.00
_cell.angle_gamma   90.00
#
_symmetry.space_group_name_H-M   'P 1'
#
loop_
_entity.id
_entity.type
_entity.pdbx_description
1 polymer ?
#
loop_
_entity_poly.entity_id
_entity_poly.type
_entity_poly.pdbx_seq_one_letter_code
_entity_poly.pdbx_strand_id
1 'polypeptide(L)'
;MLLDIFRDRVEITSPGELPNSLTPAEVLSGGVIRSRNERIANYLLAIGAVESRGRGIPRIHKLMREFNGTDLELENNREVRYVRARLLIR
;
A
#
# COMPACT_ATOMS: atom_id res chain seq x y z
N MET A 1 1.63 -2.53 -13.22
CA MET A 1 1.78 -3.16 -11.89
C MET A 1 2.60 -4.41 -12.11
N LEU A 2 3.66 -4.59 -11.32
CA LEU A 2 4.51 -5.77 -11.32
C LEU A 2 4.36 -6.50 -9.98
N LEU A 3 4.29 -7.82 -10.02
CA LEU A 3 4.23 -8.69 -8.87
C LEU A 3 5.43 -9.63 -8.92
N ASP A 4 6.35 -9.50 -7.97
CA ASP A 4 7.51 -10.36 -7.84
C ASP A 4 7.39 -11.21 -6.58
N ILE A 5 7.59 -12.52 -6.71
CA ILE A 5 7.46 -13.48 -5.61
C ILE A 5 8.83 -14.10 -5.35
N PHE A 6 9.28 -14.01 -4.11
CA PHE A 6 10.52 -14.59 -3.63
C PHE A 6 10.23 -15.63 -2.55
N ARG A 7 11.27 -16.36 -2.12
CA ARG A 7 11.12 -17.34 -1.03
C ARG A 7 10.66 -16.69 0.28
N ASP A 8 11.07 -15.45 0.53
CA ASP A 8 10.95 -14.77 1.81
C ASP A 8 10.10 -13.49 1.75
N ARG A 9 9.55 -13.13 0.58
CA ARG A 9 8.72 -11.93 0.42
C ARG A 9 7.91 -11.92 -0.88
N VAL A 10 6.90 -11.08 -0.90
CA VAL A 10 6.18 -10.65 -2.11
C VAL A 10 6.37 -9.16 -2.30
N GLU A 11 6.71 -8.72 -3.50
CA GLU A 11 6.83 -7.31 -3.86
C GLU A 11 5.75 -6.91 -4.86
N ILE A 12 5.02 -5.84 -4.56
CA ILE A 12 4.02 -5.24 -5.44
C ILE A 12 4.53 -3.86 -5.85
N THR A 13 4.90 -3.71 -7.12
CA THR A 13 5.41 -2.44 -7.67
C THR A 13 4.37 -1.80 -8.60
N SER A 14 3.96 -0.58 -8.25
CA SER A 14 3.04 0.23 -9.04
C SER A 14 3.76 1.45 -9.63
N PRO A 15 3.52 1.79 -10.92
CA PRO A 15 4.11 2.98 -11.52
C PRO A 15 3.52 4.26 -10.90
N GLY A 16 4.33 5.32 -10.87
CA GLY A 16 4.00 6.60 -10.24
C GLY A 16 4.52 6.72 -8.81
N GLU A 17 4.02 7.70 -8.07
CA GLU A 17 4.49 8.02 -6.71
C GLU A 17 3.33 7.87 -5.70
N LEU A 18 3.58 8.10 -4.42
CA LEU A 18 2.49 8.32 -3.46
C LEU A 18 1.74 9.64 -3.78
N PRO A 19 0.40 9.69 -3.63
CA PRO A 19 -0.37 10.91 -3.88
C PRO A 19 -0.05 12.03 -2.87
N ASN A 20 -0.26 13.28 -3.28
CA ASN A 20 -0.34 14.45 -2.37
C ASN A 20 0.84 14.62 -1.41
N SER A 21 2.06 14.32 -1.87
CA SER A 21 3.28 14.40 -1.05
C SER A 21 3.32 13.47 0.16
N LEU A 22 2.43 12.47 0.24
CA LEU A 22 2.43 11.49 1.33
C LEU A 22 3.76 10.76 1.43
N THR A 23 4.19 10.56 2.67
CA THR A 23 5.32 9.73 3.05
C THR A 23 4.86 8.28 3.28
N PRO A 24 5.74 7.29 3.11
CA PRO A 24 5.45 5.91 3.49
C PRO A 24 4.95 5.76 4.94
N ALA A 25 5.53 6.52 5.87
CA ALA A 25 5.14 6.50 7.28
C ALA A 25 3.69 6.95 7.50
N GLU A 26 3.26 8.03 6.83
CA GLU A 26 1.86 8.51 6.89
C GLU A 26 0.87 7.48 6.29
N VAL A 27 1.28 6.76 5.25
CA VAL A 27 0.45 5.70 4.67
C VAL A 27 0.32 4.52 5.63
N LEU A 28 1.39 4.16 6.34
CA LEU A 28 1.39 3.08 7.34
C LEU A 28 0.59 3.45 8.60
N SER A 29 0.66 4.70 9.06
CA SER A 29 -0.15 5.18 10.19
C SER A 29 -1.64 5.25 9.86
N GLY A 30 -1.97 5.36 8.57
CA GLY A 30 -3.34 5.53 8.09
C GLY A 30 -3.86 6.96 8.26
N GLY A 31 -5.17 7.13 8.07
CA GLY A 31 -5.85 8.41 8.17
C GLY A 31 -6.67 8.76 6.92
N VAL A 32 -6.99 10.04 6.74
CA VAL A 32 -7.76 10.54 5.59
C VAL A 32 -6.83 10.70 4.39
N ILE A 33 -6.62 9.59 3.68
CA ILE A 33 -5.81 9.57 2.46
C ILE A 33 -6.73 9.79 1.26
N ARG A 34 -6.50 10.89 0.52
CA ARG A 34 -7.15 11.11 -0.78
C ARG A 34 -6.51 10.24 -1.86
N SER A 35 -7.36 9.69 -2.72
CA SER A 35 -6.95 8.85 -3.83
C SER A 35 -6.48 9.72 -5.00
N ARG A 36 -5.54 9.22 -5.81
CA ARG A 36 -5.14 9.90 -7.07
C ARG A 36 -6.33 10.10 -8.01
N ASN A 37 -7.23 9.11 -8.05
CA ASN A 37 -8.46 9.16 -8.81
C ASN A 37 -9.66 8.87 -7.91
N GLU A 38 -10.34 9.95 -7.50
CA GLU A 38 -11.51 9.86 -6.62
C GLU A 38 -12.70 9.13 -7.27
N ARG A 39 -12.84 9.17 -8.61
CA ARG A 39 -13.92 8.47 -9.31
C ARG A 39 -13.74 6.96 -9.23
N ILE A 40 -12.52 6.47 -9.44
CA ILE A 40 -12.19 5.05 -9.28
C ILE A 40 -12.38 4.63 -7.83
N ALA A 41 -11.88 5.40 -6.87
CA ALA A 41 -12.02 5.08 -5.45
C ALA A 41 -13.51 5.01 -5.02
N ASN A 42 -14.34 5.96 -5.46
CA ASN A 42 -15.77 5.94 -5.21
C ASN A 42 -16.46 4.73 -5.85
N TYR A 43 -16.08 4.38 -7.08
CA TYR A 43 -16.62 3.20 -7.75
C TYR A 43 -16.29 1.91 -6.99
N LEU A 44 -15.01 1.73 -6.59
CA LEU A 44 -14.58 0.57 -5.81
C LEU A 44 -15.30 0.46 -4.46
N LEU A 45 -15.57 1.60 -3.81
CA LEU A 45 -16.38 1.64 -2.59
C LEU A 45 -17.84 1.25 -2.86
N ALA A 46 -18.44 1.78 -3.93
CA ALA A 46 -19.83 1.51 -4.28
C ALA A 46 -20.09 0.03 -4.59
N ILE A 47 -19.12 -0.65 -5.20
CA ILE A 47 -19.23 -2.09 -5.49
C ILE A 47 -18.78 -2.99 -4.31
N GLY A 48 -18.38 -2.41 -3.18
CA GLY A 48 -17.93 -3.16 -2.01
C GLY A 48 -16.54 -3.81 -2.13
N ALA A 49 -15.74 -3.44 -3.13
CA ALA A 49 -14.38 -3.97 -3.31
C ALA A 49 -13.38 -3.38 -2.29
N VAL A 50 -13.70 -2.24 -1.67
CA VAL A 50 -12.93 -1.64 -0.58
C VAL A 50 -13.87 -1.22 0.55
N GLU A 51 -13.49 -1.50 1.80
CA GLU A 51 -14.32 -1.17 2.97
C GLU A 51 -14.28 0.33 3.32
N SER A 52 -13.12 0.96 3.14
CA SER A 52 -12.87 2.36 3.53
C SER A 52 -11.56 2.87 2.92
N ARG A 53 -11.43 4.20 2.80
CA ARG A 53 -10.20 4.84 2.35
C ARG A 53 -9.12 4.79 3.42
N GLY A 54 -7.86 4.66 2.99
CA GLY A 54 -6.69 4.82 3.85
C GLY A 54 -6.51 3.77 4.95
N ARG A 55 -7.36 2.72 5.01
CA ARG A 55 -7.29 1.68 6.06
C ARG A 55 -6.71 0.36 5.59
N GLY A 56 -6.67 0.09 4.29
CA GLY A 56 -6.18 -1.17 3.74
C GLY A 56 -4.71 -1.43 4.09
N ILE A 57 -3.82 -0.47 3.80
CA ILE A 57 -2.39 -0.60 4.09
C ILE A 57 -2.08 -0.72 5.59
N PRO A 58 -2.62 0.13 6.49
CA PRO A 58 -2.45 -0.06 7.94
C PRO A 58 -2.94 -1.42 8.43
N ARG A 59 -4.06 -1.93 7.89
CA ARG A 59 -4.60 -3.25 8.24
C ARG A 59 -3.65 -4.37 7.82
N ILE A 60 -3.08 -4.30 6.62
CA ILE A 60 -2.07 -5.26 6.14
C ILE A 60 -0.84 -5.22 7.06
N HIS A 61 -0.30 -4.03 7.36
CA HIS A 61 0.84 -3.86 8.24
C HIS A 61 0.60 -4.48 9.64
N LYS A 62 -0.58 -4.21 10.22
CA LYS A 62 -0.98 -4.82 11.50
C LYS A 62 -1.04 -6.34 11.43
N LEU A 63 -1.71 -6.90 10.41
CA LEU A 63 -1.85 -8.35 10.25
C LEU A 63 -0.51 -9.05 10.03
N MET A 64 0.44 -8.41 9.33
CA MET A 64 1.79 -8.94 9.17
C MET A 64 2.52 -9.03 10.53
N ARG A 65 2.49 -7.96 11.32
CA ARG A 65 3.06 -7.96 12.67
C ARG A 65 2.46 -9.06 13.55
N GLU A 66 1.14 -9.28 13.45
CA GLU A 66 0.44 -10.33 14.20
C GLU A 66 0.77 -11.74 13.72
N PHE A 67 0.91 -11.94 12.41
CA PHE A 67 1.09 -13.27 11.81
C PHE A 67 2.53 -13.77 11.87
N ASN A 68 3.51 -12.92 11.52
CA ASN A 68 4.91 -13.32 11.40
C ASN A 68 5.90 -12.32 12.02
N GLY A 69 5.42 -11.31 12.75
CA GLY A 69 6.27 -10.35 13.43
C GLY A 69 7.03 -9.40 12.50
N THR A 70 6.70 -9.35 11.21
CA THR A 70 7.38 -8.48 10.25
C THR A 70 6.59 -7.20 9.94
N ASP A 71 7.33 -6.21 9.44
CA ASP A 71 6.78 -4.94 9.00
C ASP A 71 6.54 -4.93 7.49
N LEU A 72 5.39 -4.37 7.09
CA LEU A 72 5.18 -3.95 5.70
C LEU A 72 6.17 -2.84 5.36
N GLU A 73 7.03 -3.08 4.37
CA GLU A 73 7.94 -2.05 3.86
C GLU A 73 7.31 -1.33 2.67
N LEU A 74 7.27 0.01 2.73
CA LEU A 74 6.83 0.86 1.64
C LEU A 74 7.96 1.74 1.14
N GLU A 75 8.20 1.68 -0.16
CA GLU A 75 9.17 2.52 -0.86
C GLU A 75 8.45 3.42 -1.86
N ASN A 76 8.79 4.71 -1.86
CA ASN A 76 8.30 5.69 -2.83
C ASN A 76 9.51 6.30 -3.56
N ASN A 77 9.85 5.74 -4.71
CA ASN A 77 10.97 6.21 -5.53
C ASN A 77 10.47 7.30 -6.49
N ARG A 78 10.87 8.56 -6.23
CA ARG A 78 10.44 9.72 -7.01
C ARG A 78 11.27 9.98 -8.27
N GLU A 79 12.48 9.45 -8.35
CA GLU A 79 13.36 9.61 -9.51
C GLU A 79 12.90 8.69 -10.65
N VAL A 80 12.73 7.40 -10.35
CA VAL A 80 12.26 6.38 -11.31
C VAL A 80 10.72 6.32 -11.35
N ARG A 81 10.04 6.97 -10.40
CA ARG A 81 8.57 7.06 -10.29
C ARG A 81 7.89 5.70 -10.15
N TYR A 82 8.17 5.03 -9.05
CA TYR A 82 7.39 3.87 -8.60
C TYR A 82 7.09 3.90 -7.09
N VAL A 83 6.02 3.21 -6.71
CA VAL A 83 5.74 2.82 -5.32
C VAL A 83 5.84 1.32 -5.22
N ARG A 84 6.57 0.83 -4.23
CA ARG A 84 6.72 -0.61 -3.95
C ARG A 84 6.29 -0.93 -2.54
N ALA A 85 5.47 -1.96 -2.40
CA ALA A 85 5.15 -2.59 -1.12
C ALA A 85 5.83 -3.95 -1.04
N ARG A 86 6.60 -4.20 0.03
CA ARG A 86 7.21 -5.52 0.30
C ARG A 86 6.56 -6.17 1.51
N LEU A 87 5.95 -7.32 1.26
CA LEU A 87 5.33 -8.17 2.26
C LEU A 87 6.33 -9.27 2.60
N LEU A 88 7.00 -9.16 3.75
CA LEU A 88 7.96 -10.16 4.23
C LEU A 88 7.21 -11.41 4.74
N ILE A 89 7.75 -12.58 4.43
CA ILE A 89 7.25 -13.90 4.81
C ILE A 89 8.43 -14.61 5.48
N ARG A 90 8.51 -14.48 6.80
CA ARG A 90 9.49 -15.18 7.64
C ARG A 90 8.81 -16.29 8.42
#